data_AF-A0A430KLY0-F1
#
_entry.id   AF-A0A430KLY0-F1
#
_cell.length_a   1.000
_cell.length_b   1.000
_cell.length_c   1.000
_cell.angle_alpha   90.00
_cell.angle_beta   90.00
_cell.angle_gamma   90.00
#
_symmetry.space_group_name_H-M   'P 1'
#
loop_
_entity.id
_entity.type
_entity.pdbx_description
1 polymer ?
#
loop_
_entity_poly.entity_id
_entity_poly.type
_entity_poly.pdbx_seq_one_letter_code
_entity_poly.pdbx_strand_id
1 'polypeptide(L)' 'MTDYDTGTPFTHLVELYPSNPVDCYNVWLNGKRWKTRMGWSNVLEGLKKALPRRIKSLMACTLLAQS' A
#
# COMPACT_ATOMS: atom_id res chain seq x y z
N MET A 1 -4.50 -4.92 3.29
CA MET A 1 -3.11 -4.70 3.80
C MET A 1 -3.16 -3.57 4.82
N THR A 2 -2.54 -3.73 5.99
CA THR A 2 -2.60 -2.71 7.05
C THR A 2 -1.27 -1.95 7.13
N ASP A 3 -1.35 -0.63 7.02
CA ASP A 3 -0.28 0.35 7.15
C ASP A 3 -0.28 0.93 8.58
N TYR A 4 0.91 1.21 9.11
CA TYR A 4 1.09 1.78 10.45
C TYR A 4 1.95 3.06 10.44
N ASP A 5 2.26 3.60 9.26
CA ASP A 5 3.23 4.68 9.10
C ASP A 5 2.69 6.05 9.56
N THR A 6 1.37 6.18 9.73
CA THR A 6 0.70 7.43 10.12
C THR A 6 0.41 7.54 11.62
N GLY A 7 0.84 6.56 12.43
CA GLY A 7 0.55 6.48 13.86
C GLY A 7 -0.83 5.88 14.19
N THR A 8 -1.74 5.85 13.21
CA THR A 8 -3.02 5.13 13.30
C THR A 8 -3.01 3.99 12.27
N PRO A 9 -3.38 2.76 12.64
CA PRO A 9 -3.47 1.66 11.69
C PRO A 9 -4.48 1.97 10.59
N PHE A 10 -4.06 1.96 9.34
CA PHE A 10 -4.92 2.17 8.18
C PHE A 10 -4.92 0.93 7.29
N THR A 11 -6.10 0.39 6.97
CA THR A 11 -6.19 -0.81 6.13
C THR A 11 -6.58 -0.43 4.70
N HIS A 12 -5.68 -0.71 3.76
CA HIS A 12 -5.95 -0.66 2.33
C HIS A 12 -6.66 -1.93 1.86
N LEU A 13 -7.82 -1.77 1.24
CA LEU A 13 -8.53 -2.84 0.55
C LEU A 13 -8.20 -2.80 -0.95
N VAL A 14 -7.70 -3.92 -1.47
CA VAL A 14 -7.44 -4.12 -2.90
C VAL A 14 -8.43 -5.16 -3.41
N GLU A 15 -9.30 -4.75 -4.33
CA GLU A 15 -10.27 -5.65 -4.94
C GLU A 15 -9.84 -5.92 -6.38
N LEU A 16 -9.85 -7.19 -6.76
CA LEU A 16 -9.43 -7.67 -8.07
C LEU A 16 -10.61 -8.37 -8.73
N TYR A 17 -11.22 -7.68 -9.69
CA TYR A 17 -12.24 -8.33 -10.50
C TYR A 17 -11.59 -8.91 -11.75
N PRO A 18 -11.81 -10.19 -12.07
CA PRO A 18 -11.22 -10.80 -13.26
C PRO A 18 -11.65 -10.05 -14.53
N SER A 19 -10.72 -9.96 -15.47
CA SER A 19 -10.95 -9.45 -16.82
C SER A 19 -10.32 -10.40 -17.84
N ASN A 20 -10.75 -10.37 -19.10
CA ASN A 20 -10.11 -11.17 -20.14
C ASN A 20 -8.88 -10.41 -20.69
N PRO A 21 -7.68 -11.01 -20.81
CA PRO A 21 -7.27 -12.42 -20.70
C PRO A 21 -6.81 -12.87 -19.28
N VAL A 22 -6.40 -14.14 -19.16
CA VAL A 22 -5.87 -14.76 -17.92
C VAL A 22 -4.82 -13.84 -17.26
N ASP A 23 -4.85 -13.79 -15.93
CA ASP A 23 -3.99 -12.97 -15.07
C ASP A 23 -4.20 -11.44 -15.16
N CYS A 24 -5.25 -10.95 -15.85
CA CYS A 24 -5.59 -9.53 -15.87
C CYS A 24 -6.79 -9.20 -14.97
N TYR A 25 -6.69 -8.10 -14.23
CA TYR A 25 -7.73 -7.67 -13.28
C TYR A 25 -8.16 -6.22 -13.47
N ASN A 26 -9.44 -5.95 -13.23
CA ASN A 26 -9.95 -4.62 -12.93
C ASN A 26 -9.74 -4.36 -11.44
N VAL A 27 -8.81 -3.46 -11.14
CA VAL A 27 -8.31 -3.23 -9.79
C VAL A 27 -8.99 -2.03 -9.18
N TRP A 28 -9.50 -2.22 -7.96
CA TRP A 28 -10.06 -1.15 -7.14
C TRP A 28 -9.26 -1.03 -5.85
N LEU A 29 -9.03 0.20 -5.42
CA LEU A 29 -8.37 0.54 -4.17
C LEU A 29 -9.34 1.35 -3.32
N ASN A 30 -9.66 0.83 -2.13
CA ASN A 30 -10.56 1.50 -1.18
C ASN A 30 -11.88 1.96 -1.83
N GLY A 31 -12.50 1.11 -2.65
CA GLY A 31 -13.74 1.42 -3.35
C GLY A 31 -13.60 2.35 -4.57
N LYS A 32 -12.39 2.77 -4.94
CA LYS A 32 -12.13 3.57 -6.15
C LYS A 32 -11.43 2.75 -7.22
N ARG A 33 -11.94 2.79 -8.45
CA ARG A 33 -11.28 2.16 -9.60
C ARG A 33 -9.89 2.75 -9.79
N TRP A 34 -8.88 1.89 -9.73
CA TRP A 34 -7.49 2.29 -9.91
C TRP A 34 -7.08 2.12 -11.37
N LYS A 35 -7.22 0.91 -11.92
CA LYS A 35 -6.86 0.59 -13.31
C LYS A 35 -7.61 -0.64 -13.80
N THR A 36 -7.89 -0.70 -15.10
CA THR A 36 -8.46 -1.87 -15.76
C THR A 36 -7.36 -2.70 -16.43
N ARG A 37 -7.61 -4.01 -16.59
CA ARG A 37 -6.71 -4.97 -17.28
C ARG A 37 -5.27 -4.92 -16.78
N MET A 38 -5.08 -4.99 -15.47
CA MET A 38 -3.77 -4.96 -14.84
C MET A 38 -3.35 -6.38 -14.44
N GLY A 39 -2.15 -6.79 -14.89
CA GLY A 39 -1.51 -8.03 -14.45
C GLY A 39 -1.22 -8.03 -12.95
N TRP A 40 -1.23 -9.20 -12.30
CA TRP A 40 -0.97 -9.28 -10.85
C TRP A 40 0.38 -8.66 -10.45
N SER A 41 1.43 -8.91 -11.23
CA SER A 41 2.77 -8.32 -11.02
C SER A 41 2.74 -6.79 -11.03
N ASN A 42 1.95 -6.18 -11.93
CA ASN A 42 1.82 -4.72 -12.02
C ASN A 42 1.06 -4.14 -10.82
N VAL A 43 0.08 -4.88 -10.28
CA VAL A 43 -0.61 -4.49 -9.03
C VAL A 43 0.39 -4.45 -7.89
N LEU A 44 1.21 -5.50 -7.74
CA LEU A 44 2.22 -5.58 -6.68
C LEU A 44 3.28 -4.49 -6.80
N GLU A 45 3.75 -4.18 -8.00
CA GLU A 45 4.68 -3.05 -8.21
C GLU A 45 4.05 -1.71 -7.85
N GLY A 46 2.79 -1.49 -8.23
CA GLY A 46 2.08 -0.27 -7.87
C GLY A 46 1.93 -0.12 -6.35
N LEU A 47 1.59 -1.22 -5.65
CA LEU A 47 1.52 -1.23 -4.19
C LEU A 47 2.88 -0.93 -3.56
N LYS A 48 3.97 -1.54 -4.04
CA LYS A 48 5.33 -1.26 -3.57
C LYS A 48 5.72 0.21 -3.71
N LYS A 49 5.30 0.86 -4.81
CA LYS A 49 5.56 2.30 -5.05
C LYS A 49 4.71 3.20 -4.17
N ALA A 50 3.45 2.83 -3.94
CA ALA A 50 2.51 3.60 -3.13
C ALA A 50 2.78 3.49 -1.62
N LEU A 51 3.45 2.42 -1.20
CA LEU A 51 3.76 2.10 0.19
C LEU A 51 5.28 2.08 0.39
N PRO A 52 5.97 3.22 0.19
CA PRO A 52 7.40 3.28 0.41
C PRO A 52 7.68 3.04 1.89
N ARG A 53 8.41 1.98 2.22
CA ARG A 53 8.89 1.76 3.60
C ARG A 53 9.66 3.00 4.03
N ARG A 54 9.12 3.78 4.98
CA ARG A 54 9.94 4.78 5.67
C ARG A 54 10.97 4.02 6.49
N ILE A 55 12.22 4.05 6.04
CA ILE A 55 13.34 3.72 6.92
C ILE A 55 13.30 4.79 7.99
N LYS A 56 12.89 4.44 9.21
CA LYS A 56 12.99 5.35 10.36
C LYS A 56 14.47 5.78 10.42
N SER A 57 14.75 7.03 10.07
CA SER A 57 16.01 7.65 10.46
C SER A 57 16.06 7.57 11.98
N LEU A 58 17.03 6.81 12.49
CA LEU A 58 17.19 6.53 13.90
C LEU A 58 17.79 7.78 14.59
N MET A 59 17.04 8.87 14.63
CA MET A 59 17.42 10.15 15.26
C MET A 59 16.19 10.77 15.93
N ALA A 60 15.63 10.07 16.93
CA ALA A 60 14.70 10.65 17.89
C ALA A 60 14.62 9.74 19.13
N CYS A 61 15.77 9.49 19.76
CA CYS A 61 15.82 8.91 21.10
C CYS A 61 16.73 9.79 21.97
N THR A 62 16.37 11.06 22.12
CA THR A 62 17.05 11.96 23.07
C THR A 62 16.14 13.13 23.48
N LEU A 63 14.91 12.90 23.97
CA LEU A 63 14.20 13.97 24.70
C LEU A 63 13.06 13.48 25.63
N LEU A 64 13.24 12.37 26.35
CA LEU A 64 12.36 12.02 27.49
C LEU A 64 13.17 11.52 28.69
N ALA A 65 14.41 11.98 28.83
CA ALA A 65 15.27 11.60 29.95
C ALA A 65 16.13 12.78 30.44
N GLN A 66 15.55 13.96 30.65
CA GLN A 66 16.13 14.95 31.56
C GLN A 66 15.02 15.74 32.27
N SER A 67 14.95 15.48 33.59
CA SER A 67 14.41 16.27 34.70
C SER A 67 12.91 16.47 34.85
#